data_AF-A0A6C0I3G8-F1
#
_entry.id   AF-A0A6C0I3G8-F1
#
_cell.length_a   1.000
_cell.length_b   1.000
_cell.length_c   1.000
_cell.angle_alpha   90.00
_cell.angle_beta   90.00
_cell.angle_gamma   90.00
#
_symmetry.space_group_name_H-M   'P 1'
#
loop_
_entity.id
_entity.type
_entity.pdbx_description
1 polymer ?
#
loop_
_entity_poly.entity_id
_entity_poly.type
_entity_poly.pdbx_seq_one_letter_code
_entity_poly.pdbx_strand_id
1 'polypeptide(L)' 'MDFFKYINIPVFVVSLILGMMAMYITLPETRKIYVFPTPENIDVLQYRDKTGTCFSFKQKEVDCPKSESDISTIQPQG' A
#
# COMPACT_ATOMS: atom_id res chain seq x y z
N MET A 1 -12.95 -9.76 -43.23
CA MET A 1 -11.92 -8.79 -43.62
C MET A 1 -10.72 -9.03 -42.72
N ASP A 2 -9.65 -9.58 -43.29
CA ASP A 2 -8.56 -10.22 -42.56
C ASP A 2 -7.53 -9.18 -42.11
N PHE A 3 -7.64 -8.72 -40.85
CA PHE A 3 -6.76 -7.70 -40.27
C PHE A 3 -5.28 -8.10 -40.29
N PHE A 4 -4.98 -9.40 -40.32
CA PHE A 4 -3.64 -9.95 -40.35
C PHE A 4 -2.92 -9.79 -41.69
N LYS A 5 -3.62 -9.33 -42.75
CA LYS A 5 -3.01 -9.11 -44.08
C LYS A 5 -2.02 -7.94 -44.12
N TYR A 6 -2.16 -6.97 -43.22
CA TYR A 6 -1.37 -5.73 -43.23
C TYR A 6 -0.33 -5.63 -42.11
N ILE A 7 -0.29 -6.62 -41.21
CA ILE A 7 0.56 -6.61 -40.02
C ILE A 7 1.60 -7.71 -40.13
N ASN A 8 2.87 -7.33 -40.04
CA ASN A 8 3.96 -8.28 -39.91
C ASN A 8 4.04 -8.77 -38.45
N ILE A 9 3.50 -9.96 -38.20
CA ILE A 9 3.38 -10.55 -36.86
C ILE A 9 4.71 -10.67 -36.11
N PRO A 10 5.81 -11.18 -36.68
CA PRO A 10 7.07 -11.25 -35.94
C PRO A 10 7.62 -9.87 -35.56
N VAL A 11 7.49 -8.87 -36.43
CA VAL A 11 7.89 -7.49 -36.11
C VAL A 11 7.03 -6.90 -34.98
N PHE A 12 5.72 -7.16 -35.01
CA PHE A 12 4.80 -6.72 -33.95
C PHE A 12 5.13 -7.36 -32.59
N VAL A 13 5.44 -8.66 -32.56
CA VAL A 13 5.79 -9.34 -31.30
C VAL A 13 7.11 -8.83 -30.74
N VAL A 14 8.12 -8.62 -31.59
CA VAL A 14 9.42 -8.07 -31.14
C VAL A 14 9.26 -6.66 -30.59
N SER A 15 8.49 -5.79 -31.25
CA SER A 15 8.26 -4.43 -30.76
C SER A 15 7.44 -4.40 -29.47
N LEU A 16 6.49 -5.32 -29.29
CA LEU A 16 5.73 -5.48 -28.06
C LEU A 16 6.62 -5.87 -26.87
N ILE A 17 7.51 -6.84 -27.08
CA ILE A 17 8.46 -7.29 -26.05
C ILE A 17 9.40 -6.15 -25.64
N LEU A 18 9.96 -5.43 -26.61
CA LEU A 18 10.82 -4.28 -26.34
C LEU A 18 10.07 -3.15 -25.61
N GLY A 19 8.81 -2.91 -25.96
CA GLY A 19 7.95 -1.94 -25.28
C GLY A 19 7.67 -2.31 -23.82
N MET A 20 7.33 -3.58 -23.57
CA MET A 20 7.13 -4.08 -22.21
C MET A 20 8.42 -4.00 -21.37
N MET A 21 9.55 -4.34 -21.96
CA MET A 21 10.86 -4.24 -21.31
C MET A 21 11.20 -2.79 -20.95
N ALA A 22 10.98 -1.84 -21.87
CA ALA A 22 11.21 -0.42 -21.63
C ALA A 22 10.32 0.12 -20.49
N MET A 23 9.05 -0.29 -20.46
CA MET A 23 8.13 0.07 -19.36
C MET A 23 8.64 -0.46 -18.02
N TYR A 24 9.12 -1.71 -17.97
CA TYR A 24 9.60 -2.30 -16.72
C TYR A 24 10.82 -1.57 -16.14
N ILE A 25 11.72 -1.07 -17.01
CA ILE A 25 12.91 -0.32 -16.59
C ILE A 25 12.56 1.11 -16.16
N THR A 26 11.56 1.72 -16.80
CA THR A 26 11.16 3.12 -16.54
C THR A 26 10.12 3.26 -15.43
N LEU A 27 9.56 2.14 -14.95
CA LEU A 27 8.55 2.17 -13.90
C LEU A 27 9.17 2.66 -12.58
N PRO A 28 8.63 3.71 -11.95
CA PRO A 28 9.12 4.16 -10.65
C PRO A 28 8.81 3.11 -9.57
N GLU A 29 9.69 3.01 -8.57
CA GLU A 29 9.44 2.13 -7.43
C GLU A 29 8.15 2.50 -6.69
N THR A 30 7.36 1.49 -6.33
CA THR A 30 6.16 1.70 -5.53
C THR A 30 6.53 2.23 -4.15
N ARG A 31 6.21 3.49 -3.86
CA ARG A 31 6.42 4.08 -2.54
C ARG A 31 5.54 3.36 -1.52
N LYS A 32 6.16 2.66 -0.57
CA LYS A 32 5.47 2.15 0.61
C LYS A 32 5.20 3.31 1.57
N ILE A 33 3.94 3.65 1.78
CA ILE A 33 3.51 4.66 2.75
C ILE A 33 3.10 3.93 4.03
N TYR A 34 3.79 4.21 5.14
CA TYR A 34 3.40 3.69 6.44
C TYR A 34 2.35 4.62 7.05
N VAL A 35 1.13 4.09 7.22
CA VAL A 35 0.03 4.81 7.85
C VAL A 35 -0.21 4.18 9.21
N PHE A 36 -0.18 5.01 10.26
CA PHE A 36 -0.46 4.58 11.62
C PHE A 36 -1.97 4.63 11.90
N PRO A 37 -2.47 3.78 12.82
CA PRO A 37 -3.85 3.86 13.29
C PRO A 37 -4.11 5.21 13.96
N THR A 38 -5.07 5.95 13.43
CA THR A 38 -5.65 7.17 13.99
C THR A 38 -7.15 6.95 14.20
N PRO A 39 -7.79 7.79 15.03
CA PRO A 39 -9.20 7.61 15.34
C PRO A 39 -10.12 7.61 14.11
N GLU A 40 -9.72 8.31 13.07
CA GLU A 40 -10.49 8.53 11.85
C GLU A 40 -10.26 7.42 10.81
N ASN A 41 -9.12 6.72 10.89
CA ASN A 41 -8.71 5.76 9.85
C ASN A 41 -8.79 4.29 10.29
N ILE A 42 -9.05 4.04 11.58
CA ILE A 42 -9.10 2.70 12.18
C ILE A 42 -10.11 1.76 11.53
N ASP A 43 -11.25 2.32 11.09
CA ASP A 43 -12.38 1.56 10.56
C ASP A 43 -12.27 1.30 9.05
N VAL A 44 -11.39 2.03 8.37
CA VAL A 44 -11.22 1.99 6.91
C VAL A 44 -9.99 1.20 6.51
N LEU A 45 -8.95 1.17 7.36
CA LEU A 45 -7.67 0.56 7.05
C LEU A 45 -7.42 -0.72 7.88
N GLN A 46 -6.77 -1.70 7.24
CA GLN A 46 -6.22 -2.87 7.91
C GLN A 46 -4.71 -2.70 8.05
N TYR A 47 -4.17 -3.10 9.19
CA TYR A 47 -2.76 -2.92 9.52
C TYR A 47 -2.05 -4.27 9.45
N ARG A 48 -0.89 -4.28 8.80
CA ARG A 48 -0.07 -5.47 8.65
C ARG A 48 1.09 -5.39 9.63
N ASP A 49 1.25 -6.43 10.44
CA ASP A 49 2.37 -6.53 11.36
C ASP A 49 3.66 -7.01 10.65
N LYS A 50 4.74 -7.15 11.41
CA LYS A 50 6.03 -7.68 10.91
C LYS A 50 5.96 -9.16 10.52
N THR A 51 5.00 -9.93 11.03
CA THR A 51 4.80 -11.36 10.69
C THR A 51 3.99 -11.55 9.41
N GLY A 52 3.40 -10.46 8.91
CA GLY A 52 2.60 -10.44 7.70
C GLY A 52 1.11 -10.71 7.93
N THR A 53 0.68 -10.75 9.18
CA THR A 53 -0.72 -10.93 9.58
C THR A 53 -1.43 -9.58 9.54
N CYS A 54 -2.64 -9.56 8.99
CA CYS A 54 -3.49 -8.37 8.92
C CYS A 54 -4.43 -8.30 10.12
N PHE A 55 -4.54 -7.13 10.74
CA PHE A 55 -5.41 -6.87 11.88
C PHE A 55 -6.21 -5.59 11.69
N SER A 56 -7.40 -5.56 12.29
CA SER A 56 -8.21 -4.35 12.46
C SER A 56 -8.22 -3.98 13.93
N PHE A 57 -7.94 -2.72 14.23
CA PHE A 57 -8.09 -2.22 15.59
C PHE A 57 -9.52 -1.76 15.81
N LYS A 58 -10.02 -1.92 17.03
CA LYS A 58 -11.27 -1.31 17.47
C LYS A 58 -10.95 -0.31 18.57
N GLN A 59 -11.38 0.92 18.36
CA GLN A 59 -11.27 1.94 19.39
C GLN A 59 -12.36 1.73 20.44
N LYS A 60 -12.01 2.02 21.68
CA LYS A 60 -12.94 2.08 22.79
C LYS A 60 -12.81 3.46 23.40
N GLU A 61 -13.86 4.24 23.30
CA GLU A 61 -13.95 5.52 24.00
C GLU A 61 -14.04 5.24 25.51
N VAL A 62 -13.20 5.94 26.27
CA VAL A 62 -13.12 5.82 27.73
C VAL A 62 -13.09 7.22 28.32
N ASP A 63 -13.66 7.39 29.51
CA ASP A 63 -13.55 8.65 30.22
C ASP A 63 -12.08 8.92 30.60
N CYS A 64 -11.59 10.11 30.24
CA CYS A 64 -10.26 10.54 30.63
C CYS A 64 -10.17 10.64 32.16
N PRO A 65 -9.21 9.93 32.80
CA PRO A 65 -9.03 10.03 34.25
C PRO A 65 -8.62 11.45 34.64
N LYS A 66 -9.17 11.94 35.75
CA LYS A 66 -8.86 13.29 36.30
C LYS A 66 -7.54 13.34 37.06
N SER A 67 -6.95 12.19 37.38
CA SER A 67 -5.71 12.06 38.15
C SER A 67 -4.53 11.84 37.22
N GLU A 68 -3.46 12.61 37.42
CA GLU A 68 -2.21 12.52 36.64
C GLU A 68 -1.50 11.16 36.81
N SER A 69 -1.74 10.47 37.93
CA SER A 69 -1.15 9.14 38.21
C SER A 69 -1.65 8.02 37.29
N ASP A 70 -2.82 8.20 36.68
CA ASP A 70 -3.50 7.16 35.91
C ASP A 70 -3.29 7.38 34.39
N ILE A 71 -2.54 8.41 34.01
CA ILE A 71 -2.22 8.75 32.63
C ILE A 71 -0.91 8.05 32.25
N SER A 72 -0.99 7.15 31.27
CA SER A 72 0.18 6.46 30.75
C SER A 72 0.90 7.35 29.73
N THR A 73 2.09 7.87 30.11
CA THR A 73 2.97 8.59 29.19
C THR A 73 3.72 7.61 28.31
N ILE A 74 3.33 7.54 27.04
CA ILE A 74 4.04 6.75 26.03
C ILE A 74 5.18 7.60 25.49
N GLN A 75 6.42 7.11 25.59
CA GLN A 75 7.55 7.80 24.99
C GLN A 75 7.47 7.71 23.46
N PRO A 76 7.73 8.82 22.74
CA PRO A 76 7.86 8.76 21.30
C PRO A 76 8.97 7.76 20.96
N GLN A 77 8.63 6.74 20.18
CA GLN A 77 9.57 5.71 19.75
C GLN A 77 10.53 6.38 18.76
N GLY A 78 11.71 6.76 19.26
CA GLY A 78 12.84 7.29 18.47
C GLY A 78 13.74 6.18 17.95
#